data_AF-A0A3R7TPR4-F1
#
_entry.id   AF-A0A3R7TPR4-F1
#
_cell.length_a   1.000
_cell.length_b   1.000
_cell.length_c   1.000
_cell.angle_alpha   90.00
_cell.angle_beta   90.00
_cell.angle_gamma   90.00
#
_symmetry.space_group_name_H-M   'P 1'
#
loop_
_entity.id
_entity.type
_entity.pdbx_description
1 polymer ?
#
loop_
_entity_poly.entity_id
_entity_poly.type
_entity_poly.pdbx_seq_one_letter_code
_entity_poly.pdbx_strand_id
1 'polypeptide(L)'
;AAAEGKMEIPWQYFAALLPVRSVGVHGDVRAYGETIVVRAVQSMDGMSARYSEIPHSILQKISTRITNTVKGAVNRVVYDITHKPPGTIEWE
;
A
#
# COMPACT_ATOMS: atom_id res chain seq x y z
N ALA A 1 2.09 15.58 -3.69
CA ALA A 1 3.38 15.03 -3.24
C ALA A 1 4.44 15.11 -4.33
N ALA A 2 4.36 14.32 -5.41
CA ALA A 2 5.33 14.41 -6.51
C ALA A 2 5.32 15.78 -7.21
N ALA A 3 4.12 16.29 -7.52
CA ALA A 3 3.96 17.65 -8.05
C ALA A 3 4.44 18.77 -7.09
N GLU A 4 4.63 18.46 -5.80
CA GLU A 4 5.15 19.38 -4.80
C GLU A 4 6.66 19.16 -4.55
N GLY A 5 7.33 18.32 -5.35
CA GLY A 5 8.75 18.00 -5.19
C GLY A 5 9.11 17.18 -3.96
N LYS A 6 8.13 16.61 -3.25
CA LYS A 6 8.34 15.86 -1.99
C LYS A 6 8.76 14.40 -2.19
N MET A 7 8.59 13.90 -3.41
CA MET A 7 8.98 12.55 -3.83
C MET A 7 9.02 12.50 -5.34
N GLU A 8 9.71 11.51 -5.90
CA GLU A 8 9.56 11.18 -7.32
C GLU A 8 8.21 10.50 -7.56
N ILE A 9 7.60 10.71 -8.73
CA ILE A 9 6.42 9.94 -9.11
C ILE A 9 6.84 8.47 -9.34
N PRO A 10 6.16 7.47 -8.74
CA PRO A 10 6.48 6.08 -8.99
C PRO A 10 6.23 5.72 -10.46
N TRP A 11 7.07 4.84 -11.02
CA TRP A 11 6.88 4.26 -12.35
C TRP A 11 5.56 3.50 -12.44
N GLN A 12 5.24 2.71 -11.41
CA GLN A 12 3.94 2.07 -11.24
C GLN A 12 3.54 2.10 -9.77
N TYR A 13 2.23 2.26 -9.54
CA TYR A 13 1.64 2.25 -8.20
C TYR A 13 0.21 1.70 -8.25
N PHE A 14 -0.11 0.80 -7.32
CA PHE A 14 -1.43 0.16 -7.23
C PHE A 14 -1.70 -0.35 -5.81
N ALA A 15 -2.90 -0.89 -5.62
CA ALA A 15 -3.29 -1.62 -4.42
C ALA A 15 -3.77 -3.03 -4.81
N ALA A 16 -3.41 -4.03 -4.02
CA ALA A 16 -3.89 -5.40 -4.16
C ALA A 16 -4.57 -5.87 -2.87
N LEU A 17 -5.62 -6.67 -3.01
CA LEU A 17 -6.33 -7.29 -1.89
C LEU A 17 -5.64 -8.61 -1.54
N LEU A 18 -5.16 -8.74 -0.31
CA LEU A 18 -4.57 -9.99 0.15
C LEU A 18 -5.67 -10.91 0.69
N PRO A 19 -5.59 -12.24 0.45
CA PRO A 19 -6.53 -13.22 1.01
C PRO A 19 -6.23 -13.50 2.49
N VAL A 20 -5.98 -12.45 3.28
CA VAL A 20 -5.63 -12.50 4.69
C VAL A 20 -6.46 -11.48 5.45
N ARG A 21 -7.27 -11.99 6.38
CA ARG A 21 -8.03 -11.15 7.30
C ARG A 21 -7.17 -10.72 8.47
N SER A 22 -7.38 -9.49 8.92
CA SER A 22 -6.73 -8.92 10.09
C SER A 22 -7.76 -8.36 11.08
N VAL A 23 -7.37 -8.40 12.35
CA VAL A 23 -8.18 -7.83 13.43
C VAL A 23 -8.08 -6.32 13.38
N GLY A 24 -9.24 -5.67 13.49
CA GLY A 24 -9.43 -4.25 13.71
C GLY A 24 -10.47 -4.01 14.80
N VAL A 25 -10.73 -2.75 15.09
CA VAL A 25 -11.72 -2.32 16.09
C VAL A 25 -12.74 -1.45 15.38
N HIS A 26 -14.01 -1.83 15.44
CA HIS A 26 -15.14 -1.06 14.90
C HIS A 26 -16.12 -0.81 16.03
N GLY A 27 -16.22 0.44 16.49
CA GLY A 27 -16.88 0.73 17.76
C GLY A 27 -16.08 0.11 18.91
N ASP A 28 -16.74 -0.61 19.81
CA ASP A 28 -16.10 -1.28 20.95
C ASP A 28 -15.92 -2.79 20.76
N VAL A 29 -16.12 -3.29 19.53
CA VAL A 29 -16.00 -4.72 19.22
C VAL A 29 -14.84 -5.01 18.27
N ARG A 30 -14.26 -6.20 18.44
CA ARG A 30 -13.30 -6.74 17.48
C ARG A 30 -14.02 -7.04 16.17
N ALA A 31 -13.44 -6.61 15.06
CA ALA A 31 -13.90 -7.01 13.74
C ALA A 31 -12.76 -7.61 12.92
N TYR A 32 -13.12 -8.44 11.96
CA TYR A 32 -12.19 -9.05 11.02
C TYR A 32 -12.48 -8.50 9.64
N GLY A 33 -11.45 -8.00 8.97
CA GLY A 33 -11.54 -7.37 7.67
C GLY A 33 -10.29 -7.67 6.87
N GLU A 34 -10.38 -7.50 5.56
CA GLU A 34 -9.31 -7.80 4.64
C GLU A 34 -8.09 -6.88 4.86
N THR A 35 -6.97 -7.32 4.29
CA THR A 35 -5.72 -6.56 4.26
C THR A 35 -5.45 -6.10 2.84
N ILE A 36 -5.21 -4.82 2.64
CA ILE A 36 -4.75 -4.27 1.37
C ILE A 36 -3.24 -4.03 1.44
N VAL A 37 -2.53 -4.45 0.40
CA VAL A 37 -1.16 -4.00 0.15
C VAL A 37 -1.17 -2.84 -0.82
N VAL A 38 -0.43 -1.78 -0.49
CA VAL A 38 -0.08 -0.70 -1.41
C VAL A 38 1.30 -1.01 -1.96
N ARG A 39 1.42 -0.98 -3.29
CA ARG A 39 2.68 -1.19 -4.00
C ARG A 39 2.98 0.04 -4.82
N ALA A 40 4.22 0.52 -4.74
CA ALA A 40 4.72 1.58 -5.60
C ALA A 40 6.21 1.36 -5.81
N VAL A 41 6.66 1.46 -7.06
CA VAL A 41 8.05 1.16 -7.43
C VAL A 41 8.62 2.21 -8.37
N GLN A 42 9.93 2.39 -8.29
CA GLN A 42 10.74 3.03 -9.33
C GLN A 42 11.38 1.96 -10.21
N SER A 43 11.34 2.17 -11.53
CA SER A 43 11.98 1.32 -12.52
C SER A 43 12.26 2.12 -13.79
N MET A 44 13.28 1.70 -14.55
CA MET A 44 13.57 2.24 -15.88
C MET A 44 12.96 1.39 -17.00
N ASP A 45 12.90 0.07 -16.79
CA ASP A 45 12.63 -0.91 -17.85
C ASP A 45 11.76 -2.11 -17.39
N GLY A 46 11.33 -2.13 -16.13
CA GLY A 46 10.55 -3.21 -15.53
C GLY A 46 11.37 -4.47 -15.20
N MET A 47 12.66 -4.57 -15.55
CA MET A 47 13.50 -5.73 -15.24
C MET A 47 13.99 -5.69 -13.79
N SER A 48 14.40 -4.52 -13.31
CA SER A 48 14.72 -4.26 -11.90
C SER A 48 13.87 -3.12 -11.36
N ALA A 49 13.47 -3.19 -10.09
CA ALA A 49 12.67 -2.15 -9.47
C ALA A 49 12.99 -1.96 -7.99
N ARG A 50 13.04 -0.70 -7.54
CA ARG A 50 13.12 -0.36 -6.12
C ARG A 50 11.73 0.04 -5.63
N TYR A 51 11.39 -0.25 -4.38
CA TYR A 51 10.16 0.31 -3.83
C TYR A 51 10.34 1.83 -3.76
N SER A 52 9.27 2.58 -3.98
CA SER A 52 9.32 4.05 -3.91
C SER A 52 9.37 4.51 -2.46
N GLU A 53 10.29 5.41 -2.13
CA GLU A 53 10.33 6.02 -0.79
C GLU A 53 9.22 7.06 -0.63
N ILE A 54 7.98 6.59 -0.46
CA ILE A 54 6.81 7.44 -0.26
C ILE A 54 6.90 8.07 1.14
N PRO A 55 6.78 9.40 1.29
CA PRO A 55 6.76 10.04 2.59
C PRO A 55 5.68 9.44 3.50
N HIS A 56 6.02 9.16 4.76
CA HIS A 56 5.10 8.53 5.71
C HIS A 56 3.77 9.28 5.87
N SER A 57 3.77 10.62 5.73
CA SER A 57 2.55 11.43 5.77
C SER A 57 1.58 11.13 4.61
N ILE A 58 2.10 10.72 3.46
CA ILE A 58 1.30 10.27 2.30
C ILE A 58 0.81 8.84 2.53
N LEU A 59 1.67 7.95 3.02
CA LEU A 59 1.28 6.57 3.38
C LEU A 59 0.16 6.57 4.44
N GLN A 60 0.25 7.43 5.44
CA GLN A 60 -0.79 7.61 6.46
C GLN A 60 -2.10 8.08 5.82
N LYS A 61 -2.06 9.09 4.93
CA LYS A 61 -3.26 9.57 4.22
C LYS A 61 -3.91 8.46 3.38
N ILE A 62 -3.12 7.65 2.67
CA ILE A 62 -3.61 6.50 1.90
C ILE A 62 -4.30 5.50 2.83
N SER A 63 -3.61 5.09 3.90
CA SER A 63 -4.12 4.14 4.89
C SER A 63 -5.44 4.61 5.50
N THR A 64 -5.48 5.84 6.03
CA THR A 64 -6.69 6.43 6.63
C THR A 64 -7.83 6.55 5.63
N ARG A 65 -7.55 6.97 4.39
CA ARG A 65 -8.60 7.10 3.36
C ARG A 65 -9.21 5.75 3.02
N ILE A 66 -8.38 4.72 2.82
CA ILE A 66 -8.84 3.36 2.53
C ILE A 66 -9.70 2.85 3.69
N THR A 67 -9.17 2.77 4.91
CA THR A 67 -9.89 2.17 6.05
C THR A 67 -11.18 2.91 6.40
N ASN A 68 -11.25 4.22 6.20
CA ASN A 68 -12.47 5.00 6.42
C ASN A 68 -13.50 4.83 5.29
N THR A 69 -13.06 4.71 4.04
CA THR A 69 -13.96 4.62 2.86
C THR A 69 -14.56 3.21 2.73
N VAL A 70 -13.78 2.17 3.01
CA VAL A 70 -14.22 0.75 2.98
C VAL A 70 -14.35 0.19 4.40
N LYS A 71 -14.99 0.97 5.28
CA LYS A 71 -15.19 0.61 6.68
C LYS A 71 -15.92 -0.73 6.81
N GLY A 72 -15.40 -1.59 7.67
CA GLY A 72 -15.94 -2.93 7.94
C GLY A 72 -15.45 -4.01 6.98
N ALA A 73 -15.02 -3.63 5.76
CA ALA A 73 -14.43 -4.55 4.80
C ALA A 73 -12.90 -4.64 4.92
N VAL A 74 -12.21 -3.51 5.08
CA VAL A 74 -10.74 -3.46 5.20
C VAL A 74 -10.34 -2.91 6.56
N ASN A 75 -9.46 -3.66 7.24
CA ASN A 75 -8.98 -3.28 8.57
C ASN A 75 -7.52 -2.83 8.56
N ARG A 76 -6.77 -3.19 7.52
CA ARG A 76 -5.33 -3.00 7.50
C ARG A 76 -4.85 -2.66 6.11
N VAL A 77 -3.92 -1.71 6.08
CA VAL A 77 -3.18 -1.33 4.89
C VAL A 77 -1.70 -1.52 5.22
N VAL A 78 -0.98 -2.24 4.37
CA VAL A 78 0.47 -2.41 4.43
C VAL A 78 1.12 -1.80 3.20
N TYR A 79 2.40 -1.43 3.30
CA TYR A 79 3.17 -0.94 2.16
C TYR A 79 4.30 -1.93 1.87
N ASP A 80 4.39 -2.39 0.62
CA ASP A 80 5.39 -3.37 0.21
C ASP A 80 6.73 -2.69 -0.11
N ILE A 81 7.71 -2.93 0.77
CA ILE A 81 9.08 -2.41 0.70
C ILE A 81 10.08 -3.40 0.07
N THR A 82 9.60 -4.45 -0.58
CA THR A 82 10.45 -5.47 -1.21
C THR A 82 10.96 -4.99 -2.57
N HIS A 83 12.25 -5.07 -2.85
CA HIS A 83 12.80 -4.76 -4.17
C HIS A 83 12.54 -5.90 -5.18
N LYS A 84 12.61 -5.59 -6.47
CA LYS A 84 12.75 -6.57 -7.56
C LYS A 84 14.19 -6.53 -8.07
N PRO A 85 14.98 -7.60 -7.89
CA PRO A 85 14.74 -8.83 -7.10
C PRO A 85 14.80 -8.60 -5.56
N PRO A 86 14.34 -9.55 -4.70
CA PRO A 86 13.84 -10.89 -5.02
C PRO A 86 12.35 -10.96 -5.39
N GLY A 87 11.58 -9.91 -5.08
CA GLY A 87 10.15 -9.87 -5.39
C GLY A 87 9.88 -9.52 -6.86
N THR A 88 8.60 -9.51 -7.21
CA THR A 88 8.09 -8.95 -8.46
C THR A 88 7.48 -7.57 -8.23
N ILE A 89 7.06 -6.91 -9.31
CA ILE A 89 6.26 -5.68 -9.20
C ILE A 89 4.84 -6.05 -8.79
N GLU A 90 4.24 -6.99 -9.52
CA GLU A 90 2.89 -7.50 -9.27
C GLU A 90 2.81 -8.43 -8.06
N TRP A 91 1.58 -8.55 -7.55
CA TRP A 91 1.16 -9.48 -6.51
C TRP A 91 0.14 -10.45 -7.10
N GLU A 92 0.30 -11.74 -6.82
CA GLU A 92 -0.54 -12.85 -7.28
C GLU A 92 -0.90 -13.78 -6.11
#